data_AF-A0A379DWX9-F1
#
_entry.id   AF-A0A379DWX9-F1
#
_cell.length_a   1.000
_cell.length_b   1.000
_cell.length_c   1.000
_cell.angle_alpha   90.00
_cell.angle_beta   90.00
_cell.angle_gamma   90.00
#
_symmetry.space_group_name_H-M   'P 1'
#
loop_
_entity.id
_entity.type
_entity.pdbx_description
1 polymer ?
#
loop_
_entity_poly.entity_id
_entity_poly.type
_entity_poly.pdbx_seq_one_letter_code
_entity_poly.pdbx_strand_id
1 'polypeptide(L)'
;MKRLFLIGIMALAAVSGFAQDVNRVDKLKEQQKVLKLTSKLNKLQLDLEKEKATYNNLISKASEVNAEANVVTTEFNSSDAKSTVKDAKETIKVLKEAKAVNKKLKKAQKKTNKIEKKIVKLQARIDELNRKIKFVDQ
;
A
#
# COMPACT_ATOMS: atom_id res chain seq x y z
N MET A 1 -7.69 -1.10 -15.35
CA MET A 1 -8.18 -2.14 -14.41
C MET A 1 -8.08 -3.51 -15.04
N LYS A 2 -6.92 -4.18 -14.97
CA LYS A 2 -6.80 -5.59 -15.36
C LYS A 2 -5.75 -6.24 -14.46
N ARG A 3 -6.12 -7.38 -13.88
CA ARG A 3 -5.26 -8.33 -13.13
C ARG A 3 -5.03 -8.01 -11.65
N LEU A 4 -6.12 -7.89 -10.88
CA LEU A 4 -6.10 -8.41 -9.52
C LEU A 4 -6.05 -9.93 -9.64
N PHE A 5 -4.85 -10.50 -9.66
CA PHE A 5 -4.65 -11.92 -9.44
C PHE A 5 -5.05 -12.22 -7.98
N LEU A 6 -6.36 -12.31 -7.75
CA LEU A 6 -6.93 -13.08 -6.65
C LEU A 6 -6.61 -14.56 -6.95
N ILE A 7 -5.34 -14.93 -6.86
CA ILE A 7 -4.96 -16.32 -6.67
C ILE A 7 -5.24 -16.60 -5.19
N GLY A 8 -6.53 -16.69 -4.87
CA GLY A 8 -6.97 -17.46 -3.73
C GLY A 8 -6.56 -18.89 -4.04
N ILE A 9 -5.38 -19.30 -3.55
CA ILE A 9 -4.94 -20.68 -3.60
C ILE A 9 -5.99 -21.47 -2.79
N MET A 10 -6.98 -21.98 -3.51
CA MET A 10 -7.82 -23.11 -3.12
C MET A 10 -6.88 -24.29 -2.93
N ALA A 11 -6.36 -24.47 -1.72
CA ALA A 11 -5.71 -25.70 -1.33
C ALA A 11 -6.12 -25.99 0.11
N LEU A 12 -7.22 -26.72 0.24
CA LEU A 12 -7.49 -27.61 1.38
C LEU A 12 -8.67 -28.51 0.98
N ALA A 13 -8.38 -29.48 0.12
CA ALA A 13 -9.16 -30.72 0.12
C ALA A 13 -8.91 -31.40 1.47
N ALA A 14 -9.85 -31.23 2.39
CA ALA A 14 -9.82 -31.87 3.69
C ALA A 14 -10.18 -33.35 3.53
N VAL A 15 -9.19 -34.23 3.46
CA VAL A 15 -9.42 -35.68 3.57
C VAL A 15 -9.44 -36.05 5.06
N SER A 16 -10.66 -36.18 5.58
CA SER A 16 -10.96 -36.73 6.90
C SER A 16 -10.66 -38.22 6.91
N GLY A 17 -9.73 -38.62 7.77
CA GLY A 17 -9.43 -40.00 8.14
C GLY A 17 -8.77 -39.97 9.52
N PHE A 18 -9.51 -40.38 10.55
CA PHE A 18 -9.05 -40.39 11.94
C PHE A 18 -8.09 -41.56 12.15
N ALA A 19 -6.79 -41.33 11.92
CA ALA A 19 -5.70 -42.14 12.43
C ALA A 19 -4.58 -41.19 12.88
N GLN A 20 -4.16 -41.30 14.14
CA GLN A 20 -3.14 -40.44 14.75
C GLN A 20 -1.74 -40.83 14.25
N ASP A 21 -1.40 -40.37 13.05
CA ASP A 21 -0.02 -40.39 12.54
C ASP A 21 0.65 -39.04 12.87
N VAL A 22 1.85 -39.07 13.46
CA VAL A 22 2.65 -37.86 13.78
C VAL A 22 2.86 -36.99 12.53
N ASN A 23 3.01 -37.61 11.36
CA ASN A 23 3.15 -36.92 10.08
C ASN A 23 1.88 -36.13 9.71
N ARG A 24 0.69 -36.65 10.06
CA ARG A 24 -0.60 -35.97 9.83
C ARG A 24 -0.75 -34.74 10.72
N VAL A 25 -0.30 -34.81 11.98
CA VAL A 25 -0.34 -33.68 12.92
C VAL A 25 0.60 -32.55 12.47
N ASP A 26 1.83 -32.87 12.07
CA ASP A 26 2.78 -31.85 11.62
C ASP A 26 2.37 -31.22 10.30
N LYS A 27 1.83 -32.00 9.36
CA LYS A 27 1.21 -31.47 8.14
C LYS A 27 0.08 -30.48 8.43
N LEU A 28 -0.84 -30.80 9.35
CA LEU A 28 -1.94 -29.91 9.73
C LEU A 28 -1.41 -28.60 10.34
N LYS A 29 -0.33 -28.66 11.16
CA LYS A 29 0.32 -27.44 11.69
C LYS A 29 0.89 -26.58 10.56
N GLU A 30 1.52 -27.17 9.56
CA GLU A 30 2.05 -26.43 8.41
C GLU A 30 0.96 -25.80 7.55
N GLN A 31 -0.13 -26.54 7.28
CA GLN A 31 -1.30 -26.02 6.60
C GLN A 31 -1.94 -24.85 7.37
N GLN A 32 -2.02 -24.94 8.70
CA GLN A 32 -2.50 -23.86 9.54
C GLN A 32 -1.59 -22.62 9.46
N LYS A 33 -0.27 -22.80 9.41
CA LYS A 33 0.70 -21.71 9.21
C LYS A 33 0.50 -21.03 7.85
N VAL A 34 0.35 -21.81 6.78
CA VAL A 34 0.06 -21.29 5.43
C VAL A 34 -1.24 -20.48 5.45
N LEU A 35 -2.33 -21.03 6.00
CA LEU A 35 -3.61 -20.34 6.10
C LEU A 35 -3.50 -19.00 6.86
N LYS A 36 -2.78 -18.98 7.97
CA LYS A 36 -2.53 -17.76 8.76
C LYS A 36 -1.73 -16.72 7.98
N LEU A 37 -0.74 -17.15 7.20
CA LEU A 37 0.04 -16.26 6.34
C LEU A 37 -0.79 -15.75 5.17
N THR A 38 -1.59 -16.59 4.51
CA THR A 38 -2.52 -16.17 3.44
C THR A 38 -3.54 -15.15 3.94
N SER A 39 -4.09 -15.33 5.15
CA SER A 39 -4.97 -14.31 5.76
C SER A 39 -4.26 -12.97 5.95
N LYS A 40 -3.00 -12.99 6.40
CA LYS A 40 -2.17 -11.77 6.51
C LYS A 40 -1.87 -11.15 5.14
N LEU A 41 -1.68 -11.97 4.10
CA LEU A 41 -1.47 -11.51 2.72
C LEU A 41 -2.69 -10.71 2.25
N ASN A 42 -3.88 -11.28 2.40
CA ASN A 42 -5.13 -10.67 1.97
C ASN A 42 -5.36 -9.32 2.69
N LYS A 43 -5.07 -9.26 3.99
CA LYS A 43 -5.13 -8.00 4.76
C LYS A 43 -4.17 -6.95 4.19
N LEU A 44 -2.92 -7.32 3.90
CA LEU A 44 -1.95 -6.39 3.32
C LEU A 44 -2.33 -5.94 1.91
N GLN A 45 -2.93 -6.81 1.09
CA GLN A 45 -3.42 -6.44 -0.24
C GLN A 45 -4.59 -5.44 -0.13
N LEU A 46 -5.52 -5.65 0.80
CA LEU A 46 -6.60 -4.69 1.09
C LEU A 46 -6.04 -3.35 1.57
N ASP A 47 -5.05 -3.36 2.48
CA ASP A 47 -4.38 -2.15 2.94
C ASP A 47 -3.65 -1.43 1.80
N LEU A 48 -3.04 -2.17 0.87
CA LEU A 48 -2.38 -1.61 -0.31
C LEU A 48 -3.38 -0.86 -1.20
N GLU A 49 -4.53 -1.46 -1.49
CA GLU A 49 -5.54 -0.82 -2.35
C GLU A 49 -6.14 0.43 -1.70
N LYS A 50 -6.37 0.41 -0.38
CA LYS A 50 -6.76 1.61 0.37
C LYS A 50 -5.69 2.71 0.33
N GLU A 51 -4.42 2.33 0.47
CA GLU A 51 -3.32 3.29 0.41
C GLU A 51 -3.12 3.86 -0.99
N LYS A 52 -3.29 3.05 -2.06
CA LYS A 52 -3.26 3.53 -3.44
C LYS A 52 -4.37 4.54 -3.72
N ALA A 53 -5.58 4.30 -3.23
CA ALA A 53 -6.67 5.29 -3.33
C ALA A 53 -6.30 6.61 -2.63
N THR A 54 -5.73 6.51 -1.42
CA THR A 54 -5.23 7.69 -0.67
C THR A 54 -4.12 8.42 -1.43
N TYR A 55 -3.18 7.67 -2.00
CA TYR A 55 -2.05 8.19 -2.78
C TYR A 55 -2.53 8.92 -4.04
N ASN A 56 -3.47 8.33 -4.79
CA ASN A 56 -4.04 8.95 -5.98
C ASN A 56 -4.77 10.27 -5.66
N ASN A 57 -5.57 10.30 -4.59
CA ASN A 57 -6.22 11.54 -4.13
C ASN A 57 -5.18 12.62 -3.76
N LEU A 58 -4.07 12.23 -3.14
CA LEU A 58 -2.99 13.15 -2.81
C LEU A 58 -2.21 13.61 -4.04
N ILE A 59 -2.09 12.80 -5.10
CA ILE A 59 -1.50 13.22 -6.38
C ILE A 59 -2.34 14.36 -6.97
N SER A 60 -3.65 14.16 -7.12
CA SER A 60 -4.52 15.19 -7.71
C SER A 60 -4.46 16.49 -6.92
N LYS A 61 -4.58 16.40 -5.58
CA LYS A 61 -4.49 17.57 -4.71
C LYS A 61 -3.12 18.25 -4.73
N ALA A 62 -2.04 17.47 -4.85
CA ALA A 62 -0.69 18.05 -4.99
C ALA A 62 -0.57 18.78 -6.32
N SER A 63 -1.09 18.23 -7.40
CA SER A 63 -1.08 18.87 -8.73
C SER A 63 -1.84 20.19 -8.72
N GLU A 64 -3.04 20.21 -8.14
CA GLU A 64 -3.89 21.41 -8.03
C GLU A 64 -3.18 22.52 -7.24
N VAL A 65 -2.76 22.23 -6.01
CA VAL A 65 -2.12 23.23 -5.15
C VAL A 65 -0.75 23.66 -5.68
N ASN A 66 0.00 22.79 -6.37
CA ASN A 66 1.25 23.20 -7.02
C ASN A 66 0.99 24.11 -8.23
N ALA A 67 -0.09 23.88 -8.99
CA ALA A 67 -0.50 24.76 -10.08
C ALA A 67 -0.94 26.12 -9.55
N GLU A 68 -1.76 26.15 -8.50
CA GLU A 68 -2.16 27.38 -7.79
C GLU A 68 -0.92 28.13 -7.26
N ALA A 69 0.01 27.41 -6.62
CA ALA A 69 1.27 27.99 -6.17
C ALA A 69 2.02 28.62 -7.32
N ASN A 70 2.12 27.95 -8.47
CA ASN A 70 2.79 28.52 -9.64
C ASN A 70 2.10 29.81 -10.11
N VAL A 71 0.77 29.82 -10.22
CA VAL A 71 -0.01 30.99 -10.63
C VAL A 71 0.23 32.18 -9.69
N VAL A 72 0.00 32.02 -8.38
CA VAL A 72 0.15 33.15 -7.43
C VAL A 72 1.58 33.66 -7.34
N THR A 73 2.57 32.81 -7.61
CA THR A 73 3.98 33.24 -7.63
C THR A 73 4.32 33.98 -8.94
N THR A 74 3.68 33.62 -10.07
CA THR A 74 3.88 34.32 -11.36
C THR A 74 3.10 35.61 -11.48
N GLU A 75 1.94 35.72 -10.84
CA GLU A 75 1.08 36.92 -10.84
C GLU A 75 1.50 37.95 -9.79
N PHE A 76 2.59 37.70 -9.06
CA PHE A 76 3.07 38.56 -8.00
C PHE A 76 3.33 39.99 -8.50
N ASN A 77 2.62 40.97 -7.94
CA ASN A 77 2.75 42.37 -8.31
C ASN A 77 3.52 43.17 -7.25
N SER A 78 4.47 43.99 -7.68
CA SER A 78 5.24 44.90 -6.82
C SER A 78 5.03 46.38 -7.12
N SER A 79 3.95 46.74 -7.82
CA SER A 79 3.69 48.11 -8.30
C SER A 79 3.38 49.09 -7.16
N ASP A 80 2.82 48.63 -6.04
CA ASP A 80 2.65 49.43 -4.83
C ASP A 80 2.80 48.58 -3.56
N ALA A 81 3.15 49.21 -2.45
CA ALA A 81 3.46 48.50 -1.21
C ALA A 81 2.26 47.72 -0.64
N LYS A 82 1.03 48.20 -0.81
CA LYS A 82 -0.16 47.55 -0.24
C LYS A 82 -0.53 46.29 -1.01
N SER A 83 -0.52 46.34 -2.35
CA SER A 83 -0.73 45.15 -3.20
C SER A 83 0.38 44.12 -2.99
N THR A 84 1.64 44.56 -2.95
CA THR A 84 2.80 43.68 -2.66
C THR A 84 2.63 42.88 -1.38
N VAL A 85 2.20 43.53 -0.28
CA VAL A 85 2.01 42.86 1.02
C VAL A 85 0.85 41.85 0.96
N LYS A 86 -0.21 42.15 0.21
CA LYS A 86 -1.35 41.25 0.03
C LYS A 86 -0.92 39.99 -0.74
N ASP A 87 -0.28 40.17 -1.88
CA ASP A 87 0.14 39.08 -2.77
C ASP A 87 1.19 38.20 -2.09
N ALA A 88 2.12 38.79 -1.32
CA ALA A 88 3.08 38.05 -0.51
C ALA A 88 2.40 37.15 0.54
N LYS A 89 1.36 37.65 1.23
CA LYS A 89 0.62 36.85 2.22
C LYS A 89 -0.11 35.68 1.57
N GLU A 90 -0.74 35.91 0.42
CA GLU A 90 -1.43 34.88 -0.35
C GLU A 90 -0.45 33.82 -0.85
N THR A 91 0.64 34.24 -1.48
CA THR A 91 1.72 33.36 -1.94
C THR A 91 2.27 32.49 -0.81
N ILE A 92 2.55 33.07 0.36
CA ILE A 92 3.02 32.32 1.53
C ILE A 92 1.99 31.27 1.98
N LYS A 93 0.69 31.59 1.96
CA LYS A 93 -0.37 30.66 2.34
C LYS A 93 -0.39 29.46 1.39
N VAL A 94 -0.47 29.70 0.09
CA VAL A 94 -0.53 28.64 -0.93
C VAL A 94 0.74 27.78 -0.90
N LEU A 95 1.93 28.38 -0.78
CA LEU A 95 3.19 27.64 -0.67
C LEU A 95 3.25 26.75 0.58
N LYS A 96 2.69 27.20 1.71
CA LYS A 96 2.59 26.37 2.93
C LYS A 96 1.67 25.17 2.72
N GLU A 97 0.53 25.38 2.05
CA GLU A 97 -0.40 24.32 1.70
C GLU A 97 0.24 23.32 0.73
N ALA A 98 0.91 23.79 -0.32
CA ALA A 98 1.66 22.99 -1.28
C ALA A 98 2.69 22.11 -0.57
N LYS A 99 3.50 22.70 0.32
CA LYS A 99 4.50 21.98 1.12
C LYS A 99 3.86 20.90 1.99
N ALA A 100 2.72 21.19 2.62
CA ALA A 100 2.02 20.24 3.48
C ALA A 100 1.44 19.06 2.69
N VAL A 101 0.81 19.32 1.54
CA VAL A 101 0.25 18.29 0.66
C VAL A 101 1.36 17.41 0.08
N ASN A 102 2.43 18.01 -0.46
CA ASN A 102 3.57 17.26 -0.99
C ASN A 102 4.25 16.39 0.09
N LYS A 103 4.31 16.87 1.35
CA LYS A 103 4.80 16.06 2.48
C LYS A 103 3.89 14.85 2.77
N LYS A 104 2.56 15.01 2.68
CA LYS A 104 1.60 13.91 2.82
C LYS A 104 1.75 12.91 1.66
N LEU A 105 1.86 13.39 0.42
CA LEU A 105 2.07 12.57 -0.76
C LEU A 105 3.33 11.70 -0.62
N LYS A 106 4.46 12.30 -0.22
CA LYS A 106 5.71 11.56 0.03
C LYS A 106 5.58 10.50 1.12
N LYS A 107 4.79 10.75 2.16
CA LYS A 107 4.52 9.76 3.22
C LYS A 107 3.66 8.60 2.71
N ALA A 108 2.62 8.90 1.95
CA ALA A 108 1.76 7.88 1.33
C ALA A 108 2.57 6.99 0.38
N GLN A 109 3.40 7.59 -0.49
CA GLN A 109 4.31 6.85 -1.37
C GLN A 109 5.21 5.87 -0.60
N LYS A 110 5.84 6.34 0.49
CA LYS A 110 6.68 5.49 1.35
C LYS A 110 5.89 4.35 1.99
N LYS A 111 4.63 4.59 2.38
CA LYS A 111 3.76 3.59 2.99
C LYS A 111 3.35 2.53 1.96
N THR A 112 2.94 2.93 0.76
CA THR A 112 2.66 2.03 -0.38
C THR A 112 3.85 1.10 -0.63
N ASN A 113 5.05 1.67 -0.82
CA ASN A 113 6.27 0.89 -1.07
C ASN A 113 6.59 -0.09 0.07
N LYS A 114 6.30 0.29 1.33
CA LYS A 114 6.53 -0.59 2.49
C LYS A 114 5.54 -1.75 2.52
N ILE A 115 4.29 -1.54 2.14
CA ILE A 115 3.27 -2.59 2.06
C ILE A 115 3.61 -3.56 0.92
N GLU A 116 3.97 -3.06 -0.27
CA GLU A 116 4.38 -3.88 -1.41
C GLU A 116 5.57 -4.78 -1.06
N LYS A 117 6.61 -4.23 -0.42
CA LYS A 117 7.75 -5.03 0.07
C LYS A 117 7.34 -6.12 1.05
N LYS A 118 6.35 -5.86 1.93
CA LYS A 118 5.83 -6.87 2.87
C LYS A 118 5.06 -7.97 2.13
N ILE A 119 4.25 -7.60 1.13
CA ILE A 119 3.51 -8.56 0.30
C ILE A 119 4.48 -9.51 -0.39
N VAL A 120 5.52 -8.99 -1.06
CA VAL A 120 6.53 -9.82 -1.74
C VAL A 120 7.21 -10.80 -0.78
N LYS A 121 7.65 -10.32 0.40
CA LYS A 121 8.28 -11.18 1.42
C LYS A 121 7.34 -12.25 1.96
N LEU A 122 6.07 -11.91 2.12
CA LEU A 122 5.07 -12.84 2.66
C LEU A 122 4.70 -13.90 1.62
N GLN A 123 4.57 -13.50 0.34
CA GLN A 123 4.35 -14.42 -0.77
C GLN A 123 5.47 -15.46 -0.85
N ALA A 124 6.74 -15.02 -0.81
CA ALA A 124 7.89 -15.93 -0.83
C ALA A 124 7.87 -16.95 0.32
N ARG A 125 7.46 -16.54 1.53
CA ARG A 125 7.33 -17.45 2.68
C ARG A 125 6.19 -18.46 2.52
N ILE A 126 5.06 -18.03 1.94
CA ILE A 126 3.94 -18.92 1.64
C ILE A 126 4.38 -19.96 0.59
N ASP A 127 5.10 -19.53 -0.44
CA ASP A 127 5.60 -20.41 -1.50
C ASP A 127 6.61 -21.44 -0.97
N GLU A 128 7.51 -21.03 -0.06
CA GLU A 128 8.47 -21.92 0.60
C GLU A 128 7.75 -23.00 1.45
N LEU A 129 6.76 -22.61 2.26
CA LEU A 129 5.98 -23.55 3.07
C LEU A 129 5.15 -24.50 2.20
N ASN A 130 4.54 -23.99 1.13
CA ASN A 130 3.79 -24.83 0.19
C ASN A 130 4.68 -25.87 -0.51
N ARG A 131 5.94 -25.53 -0.81
CA ARG A 131 6.90 -26.52 -1.34
C ARG A 131 7.19 -27.61 -0.31
N LYS A 132 7.47 -27.25 0.95
CA LYS A 132 7.74 -28.22 2.04
C LYS A 132 6.58 -29.20 2.22
N ILE A 133 5.34 -28.70 2.27
CA ILE A 133 4.15 -29.55 2.38
C ILE A 133 4.04 -30.53 1.21
N LYS A 134 4.30 -30.09 -0.04
CA LYS A 134 4.26 -30.98 -1.22
C LYS A 134 5.33 -32.07 -1.21
N PHE A 135 6.52 -31.79 -0.65
CA PHE A 135 7.58 -32.79 -0.52
C PHE A 135 7.26 -33.87 0.52
N VAL A 136 6.43 -33.58 1.52
CA VAL A 136 5.97 -34.57 2.51
C VAL A 136 4.87 -35.48 1.95
N ASP A 137 4.25 -35.10 0.83
CA ASP A 137 3.18 -35.85 0.16
C ASP A 137 3.66 -36.79 -0.98
N GLN A 138 4.98 -36.89 -1.18
CA GLN A 138 5.62 -37.84 -2.10
C GLN A 138 6.23 -39.02 -1.34
#